data_AF-A0A1J3HQJ5-F1
#
_entry.id   AF-A0A1J3HQJ5-F1
#
_cell.length_a   1.000
_cell.length_b   1.000
_cell.length_c   1.000
_cell.angle_alpha   90.00
_cell.angle_beta   90.00
_cell.angle_gamma   90.00
#
_symmetry.space_group_name_H-M   'P 1'
#
loop_
_entity.id
_entity.type
_entity.pdbx_description
1 polymer ?
#
loop_
_entity_poly.entity_id
_entity_poly.type
_entity_poly.pdbx_seq_one_letter_code
_entity_poly.pdbx_strand_id
1 'polypeptide(L)'
;DRIKFELCDYRQLSDALKYDRIISCEMLEAVGHEFMETFFLHCEAALAEDGIFVLQFISIPEERYDEYRRSSDFIKEYIFPGGC
;
A
#
# COMPACT_ATOMS: atom_id res chain seq x y z
N ASP A 1 23.83 12.92 2.24
CA ASP A 1 23.90 12.79 0.77
C ASP A 1 23.46 11.42 0.24
N ARG A 2 23.15 10.40 1.07
CA ARG A 2 22.68 9.07 0.63
C ARG A 2 21.15 8.88 0.68
N ILE A 3 20.40 9.96 0.92
CA ILE A 3 18.94 9.94 1.09
C ILE A 3 18.35 10.91 0.07
N LYS A 4 17.39 10.42 -0.71
CA LYS A 4 16.60 11.20 -1.66
C LYS A 4 15.13 11.14 -1.23
N PHE A 5 14.48 12.30 -1.21
CA PHE A 5 13.04 12.39 -1.03
C PHE A 5 12.42 12.79 -2.37
N GLU A 6 11.34 12.10 -2.74
CA GLU A 6 10.60 12.37 -3.96
C GLU A 6 9.15 12.69 -3.60
N LEU A 7 8.69 13.88 -3.98
CA LEU A 7 7.27 14.21 -3.94
C LEU A 7 6.64 13.65 -5.22
N CYS A 8 6.20 12.41 -5.14
CA CYS A 8 5.60 11.70 -6.26
C CYS A 8 4.50 10.76 -5.77
N ASP A 9 3.68 10.35 -6.72
CA ASP A 9 2.83 9.18 -6.56
C ASP A 9 3.65 7.93 -6.89
N TYR A 10 3.71 6.96 -5.97
CA TYR A 10 4.48 5.73 -6.19
C TYR A 10 4.03 4.97 -7.45
N ARG A 11 2.76 5.15 -7.86
CA ARG A 11 2.18 4.57 -9.09
C ARG A 11 2.81 5.12 -10.37
N GLN A 12 3.54 6.22 -10.27
CA GLN A 12 4.23 6.89 -11.37
C GLN A 12 5.74 6.66 -11.35
N LEU A 13 6.24 5.77 -10.49
CA LEU A 13 7.64 5.38 -10.51
C LEU A 13 7.99 4.78 -11.87
N SER A 14 9.15 5.14 -12.40
CA SER A 14 9.63 4.62 -13.68
C SER A 14 9.93 3.13 -13.58
N ASP A 15 9.40 2.33 -14.49
CA ASP A 15 9.67 0.87 -14.57
C ASP A 15 11.17 0.54 -14.79
N ALA A 16 11.96 1.52 -15.26
CA ALA A 16 13.40 1.38 -15.39
C ALA A 16 14.14 1.43 -14.03
N LEU A 17 13.49 1.93 -12.99
CA LEU A 17 14.08 2.06 -11.66
C LEU A 17 13.66 0.88 -10.78
N LYS A 18 14.61 -0.02 -10.53
CA LYS A 18 14.43 -1.17 -9.66
C LYS A 18 15.10 -0.94 -8.32
N TYR A 19 14.46 -1.39 -7.26
CA TYR A 19 14.96 -1.34 -5.90
C TYR A 19 15.29 -2.74 -5.40
N ASP A 20 16.47 -2.89 -4.79
CA ASP A 20 16.83 -4.14 -4.12
C ASP A 20 15.91 -4.40 -2.92
N ARG A 21 15.40 -3.35 -2.27
CA ARG A 21 14.56 -3.45 -1.07
C ARG A 21 13.45 -2.42 -1.13
N ILE A 22 12.22 -2.84 -0.86
CA ILE A 22 11.05 -1.97 -0.72
C ILE A 22 10.50 -2.18 0.69
N ILE A 23 10.17 -1.08 1.37
CA ILE A 23 9.49 -1.10 2.66
C ILE A 23 8.26 -0.21 2.54
N SER A 24 7.07 -0.78 2.77
CA SER A 24 5.81 -0.04 2.87
C SER A 24 5.27 -0.19 4.28
N CYS A 25 5.03 0.93 4.96
CA CYS A 25 4.49 0.97 6.31
C CYS A 25 3.17 1.73 6.32
N GLU A 26 2.10 1.08 6.77
CA GLU A 26 0.78 1.69 7.03
C GLU A 26 0.22 2.47 5.83
N MET A 27 0.48 1.98 4.61
CA MET A 27 0.01 2.61 3.37
C MET A 27 -1.16 1.84 2.75
N LEU A 28 -1.24 0.53 2.97
CA LEU A 28 -2.18 -0.36 2.27
C LEU A 28 -3.64 -0.06 2.65
N GLU A 29 -3.87 0.38 3.88
CA GLU A 29 -5.15 0.78 4.45
C GLU A 29 -5.77 1.94 3.66
N ALA A 30 -4.92 2.86 3.16
CA ALA A 30 -5.33 4.00 2.36
C ALA A 30 -5.46 3.69 0.86
N VAL A 31 -4.96 2.54 0.41
CA VAL A 31 -5.11 2.07 -0.98
C VAL A 31 -6.55 1.62 -1.24
N GLY A 32 -7.16 0.94 -0.27
CA GLY A 32 -8.51 0.41 -0.40
C GLY A 32 -8.57 -0.93 -1.14
N HIS A 33 -9.56 -1.76 -0.79
CA HIS A 33 -9.74 -3.12 -1.31
C HIS A 33 -9.69 -3.21 -2.84
N GLU A 34 -10.34 -2.27 -3.53
CA GLU A 34 -10.46 -2.27 -5.00
C GLU A 34 -9.12 -2.09 -5.74
N PHE A 35 -8.10 -1.54 -5.06
CA PHE A 35 -6.82 -1.20 -5.67
C PHE A 35 -5.63 -2.00 -5.09
N MET A 36 -5.89 -2.96 -4.20
CA MET A 36 -4.83 -3.76 -3.58
C MET A 36 -3.99 -4.51 -4.63
N GLU A 37 -4.64 -5.10 -5.65
CA GLU A 37 -3.93 -5.78 -6.74
C GLU A 37 -2.99 -4.83 -7.49
N THR A 38 -3.49 -3.64 -7.86
CA THR A 38 -2.70 -2.60 -8.52
C THR A 38 -1.51 -2.14 -7.66
N PHE A 39 -1.70 -2.00 -6.34
CA PHE A 39 -0.61 -1.68 -5.42
C PHE A 39 0.51 -2.73 -5.48
N PHE A 40 0.16 -4.02 -5.39
CA PHE A 40 1.16 -5.10 -5.45
C PHE A 40 1.83 -5.18 -6.82
N LEU A 41 1.11 -4.95 -7.92
CA LEU A 41 1.69 -4.89 -9.27
C LEU A 41 2.73 -3.77 -9.39
N HIS A 42 2.46 -2.59 -8.83
CA HIS A 42 3.45 -1.50 -8.81
C HIS A 42 4.66 -1.84 -7.92
N CYS A 43 4.46 -2.49 -6.78
CA CYS A 43 5.56 -2.94 -5.93
C CYS A 43 6.44 -3.96 -6.67
N GLU A 44 5.84 -4.94 -7.37
CA GLU A 44 6.56 -5.91 -8.20
C GLU A 44 7.31 -5.25 -9.35
N ALA A 45 6.66 -4.32 -10.06
CA ALA A 45 7.28 -3.55 -11.14
C ALA A 45 8.47 -2.71 -10.66
N ALA A 46 8.49 -2.26 -9.40
CA ALA A 46 9.62 -1.54 -8.81
C ALA A 46 10.67 -2.44 -8.14
N LEU A 47 10.39 -3.73 -7.92
CA LEU A 47 11.31 -4.64 -7.22
C LEU A 47 12.32 -5.27 -8.20
N ALA A 48 13.58 -5.38 -7.77
CA ALA A 48 14.60 -6.15 -8.48
C ALA A 48 14.32 -7.67 -8.40
N GLU A 49 14.92 -8.48 -9.29
CA GLU A 49 14.68 -9.93 -9.39
C GLU A 49 14.85 -10.67 -8.05
N ASP A 50 15.91 -10.36 -7.30
CA ASP A 50 16.18 -10.90 -5.95
C ASP A 50 15.87 -9.89 -4.83
N GLY A 51 14.93 -8.98 -5.11
CA GLY A 51 14.56 -7.93 -4.17
C GLY A 51 13.75 -8.46 -2.98
N ILE A 52 13.78 -7.73 -1.86
CA ILE A 52 12.95 -8.05 -0.70
C ILE A 52 11.93 -6.93 -0.51
N PHE A 53 10.66 -7.31 -0.49
CA PHE A 53 9.57 -6.44 -0.10
C PHE A 53 9.15 -6.71 1.34
N VAL A 54 9.13 -5.67 2.17
CA VAL A 54 8.61 -5.70 3.54
C VAL A 54 7.35 -4.85 3.56
N LEU A 55 6.23 -5.49 3.92
CA LEU A 55 4.94 -4.84 4.08
C LEU A 55 4.53 -4.89 5.54
N GLN A 56 4.26 -3.73 6.12
CA GLN A 56 3.70 -3.58 7.45
C GLN A 56 2.35 -2.86 7.33
N PHE A 57 1.31 -3.47 7.91
CA PHE A 57 -0.07 -3.01 7.81
C PHE A 57 -0.87 -3.44 9.05
N ILE A 58 -1.97 -2.74 9.30
CA ILE A 58 -3.00 -3.08 10.28
C ILE A 58 -3.90 -4.16 9.67
N SER A 59 -4.06 -5.27 10.39
CA SER A 59 -4.91 -6.39 9.98
C SER A 59 -6.21 -6.46 10.77
N ILE A 60 -7.22 -7.09 10.17
CA ILE A 60 -8.50 -7.42 10.81
C ILE A 60 -8.77 -8.92 10.62
N PRO A 61 -9.46 -9.60 11.56
CA PRO A 61 -9.89 -10.98 11.36
C PRO A 61 -10.70 -11.15 10.05
N GLU A 62 -10.43 -12.22 9.32
CA GLU A 62 -11.03 -12.51 8.01
C GLU A 62 -12.57 -12.51 8.05
N GLU A 63 -13.15 -13.10 9.09
CA GLU A 63 -14.60 -13.15 9.34
C GLU A 63 -15.27 -11.76 9.42
N ARG A 64 -14.50 -10.72 9.74
CA ARG A 64 -14.98 -9.33 9.86
C ARG A 64 -14.68 -8.49 8.63
N TYR A 65 -13.79 -8.95 7.75
CA TYR A 65 -13.27 -8.15 6.64
C TYR A 65 -14.36 -7.75 5.66
N ASP A 66 -15.21 -8.71 5.26
CA ASP A 66 -16.25 -8.51 4.26
C ASP A 66 -17.33 -7.52 4.70
N GLU A 67 -17.67 -7.51 5.99
CA GLU A 67 -18.56 -6.52 6.60
C GLU A 67 -17.85 -5.15 6.72
N TYR A 68 -16.65 -5.14 7.30
CA TYR A 68 -15.88 -3.92 7.55
C TYR A 68 -15.64 -3.11 6.28
N ARG A 69 -15.22 -3.77 5.18
CA ARG A 69 -14.95 -3.09 3.91
C ARG A 69 -16.20 -2.45 3.28
N ARG A 70 -17.39 -3.00 3.53
CA ARG A 70 -18.67 -2.53 2.96
C ARG A 70 -19.43 -1.55 3.86
N SER A 71 -19.09 -1.51 5.14
CA SER A 71 -19.67 -0.60 6.13
C SER A 71 -18.85 0.68 6.31
N SER A 72 -19.48 1.73 6.84
CA SER A 72 -18.80 2.93 7.32
C SER A 72 -19.01 3.02 8.83
N ASP A 73 -17.92 3.09 9.58
CA ASP A 73 -17.93 3.37 11.02
C ASP A 73 -17.38 4.77 11.29
N PHE A 74 -17.29 5.14 12.57
CA PHE A 74 -16.77 6.46 12.96
C PHE A 74 -15.36 6.73 12.42
N ILE A 75 -14.49 5.71 12.40
CA ILE A 75 -13.11 5.87 11.93
C ILE A 75 -13.11 6.15 10.43
N LYS A 76 -13.83 5.35 9.64
CA LYS A 76 -13.92 5.54 8.18
C LYS A 76 -14.67 6.80 7.79
N GLU A 77 -15.63 7.26 8.58
CA GLU A 77 -16.44 8.43 8.25
C GLU A 77 -15.75 9.75 8.63
N TYR A 78 -15.07 9.80 9.78
CA TYR A 78 -14.59 11.07 10.34
C TYR A 78 -13.07 11.18 10.50
N ILE A 79 -12.33 10.06 10.57
CA ILE A 79 -10.88 10.07 10.84
C ILE A 79 -10.07 9.74 9.59
N PHE A 80 -10.39 8.63 8.93
CA PHE A 80 -9.73 8.14 7.71
C PHE A 80 -10.74 7.85 6.59
N PRO A 81 -11.27 8.89 5.93
CA PRO A 81 -12.17 8.73 4.78
C PRO A 81 -11.54 7.88 3.67
N GLY A 82 -12.24 6.82 3.27
CA GLY A 82 -11.79 5.91 2.20
C GLY A 82 -10.87 4.77 2.65
N GLY A 83 -10.50 4.70 3.94
CA GLY A 83 -9.69 3.60 4.47
C GLY A 83 -10.42 2.25 4.44
N CYS A 84 -9.69 1.16 4.24
CA CYS A 84 -10.22 -0.21 4.19
C CYS A 84 -9.32 -1.22 4.89
#